data_AF-A0A3M3BI60-F1
#
_entry.id   AF-A0A3M3BI60-F1
#
_cell.length_a   1.000
_cell.length_b   1.000
_cell.length_c   1.000
_cell.angle_alpha   90.00
_cell.angle_beta   90.00
_cell.angle_gamma   90.00
#
_symmetry.space_group_name_H-M   'P 1'
#
loop_
_entity.id
_entity.type
_entity.pdbx_description
1 polymer ?
#
loop_
_entity_poly.entity_id
_entity_poly.type
_entity_poly.pdbx_seq_one_letter_code
_entity_poly.pdbx_strand_id
1 'polypeptide(L)'
;MELLEDYGVETEQGLVRAPKGILTRSTVNEYLSRWLLNQSRLLRQPPAVRFQAEHSNDCWQFDLSPSDLKHIDKPEWIDPSKGEPTLMLFSVVDDRSGVAYQEYHCVYGEDAETALRFLFNAMAPKADPTFPFQGRPKMIYLDNGPVAKRRVFQNVMQALGIEWQTHIRPARMAPAPRLAQRARLSGPF
;
A
#
# COMPACT_ATOMS: atom_id res chain seq x y z
N MET A 1 17.73 -28.48 -20.32
CA MET A 1 18.45 -28.07 -21.54
C MET A 1 18.06 -28.94 -22.74
N GLU A 2 17.61 -30.17 -22.49
CA GLU A 2 16.95 -31.06 -23.47
C GLU A 2 15.84 -30.38 -24.29
N LEU A 3 15.06 -29.46 -23.72
CA LEU A 3 14.01 -28.77 -24.49
C LEU A 3 14.55 -28.05 -25.75
N LEU A 4 15.63 -27.28 -25.61
CA LEU A 4 16.22 -26.52 -26.73
C LEU A 4 17.04 -27.40 -27.68
N GLU A 5 17.57 -28.52 -27.19
CA GLU A 5 18.44 -29.43 -27.95
C GLU A 5 17.65 -30.55 -28.66
N ASP A 6 16.55 -31.02 -28.08
CA ASP A 6 15.73 -32.12 -28.62
C ASP A 6 14.52 -31.63 -29.41
N TYR A 7 13.92 -30.52 -28.99
CA TYR A 7 12.68 -30.00 -29.56
C TYR A 7 12.86 -28.65 -30.26
N GLY A 8 13.73 -27.78 -29.73
CA GLY A 8 13.95 -26.43 -30.25
C GLY A 8 12.82 -25.46 -29.85
N VAL A 9 12.90 -24.24 -30.37
CA VAL A 9 11.90 -23.16 -30.16
C VAL A 9 11.54 -22.56 -31.51
N GLU A 10 10.24 -22.43 -31.78
CA GLU A 10 9.76 -21.72 -32.95
C GLU A 10 9.91 -20.21 -32.78
N THR A 11 10.42 -19.55 -33.81
CA THR A 11 10.61 -18.09 -33.86
C THR A 11 10.04 -17.55 -35.16
N GLU A 12 9.91 -16.22 -35.27
CA GLU A 12 9.47 -15.56 -36.52
C GLU A 12 10.39 -15.87 -37.72
N GLN A 13 11.61 -16.35 -37.46
CA GLN A 13 12.62 -16.72 -38.46
C GLN A 13 12.66 -18.24 -38.71
N GLY A 14 11.77 -19.01 -38.08
CA GLY A 14 11.68 -20.46 -38.14
C GLY A 14 12.21 -21.17 -36.88
N LEU A 15 12.25 -22.51 -36.95
CA LEU A 15 12.63 -23.36 -35.83
C LEU A 15 14.12 -23.21 -35.50
N VAL A 16 14.40 -22.73 -34.29
CA VAL A 16 15.77 -22.64 -33.76
C VAL A 16 16.02 -23.81 -32.82
N ARG A 17 17.00 -24.65 -33.16
CA ARG A 17 17.40 -25.81 -32.36
C ARG A 17 18.88 -25.72 -31.99
N ALA A 18 19.18 -25.88 -30.71
CA ALA A 18 20.55 -25.85 -30.24
C ALA A 18 21.26 -27.19 -30.53
N PRO A 19 22.55 -27.18 -30.91
CA PRO A 19 23.32 -28.41 -31.07
C PRO A 19 23.51 -29.11 -29.72
N LYS A 20 23.46 -30.44 -29.73
CA LYS A 20 23.57 -31.26 -28.51
C LYS A 20 24.90 -31.06 -27.80
N GLY A 21 24.83 -30.91 -26.48
CA GLY A 21 26.01 -30.85 -25.61
C GLY A 21 26.72 -29.48 -25.59
N ILE A 22 26.24 -28.50 -26.36
CA ILE A 22 26.78 -27.13 -26.33
C ILE A 22 26.17 -26.33 -25.18
N LEU A 23 24.87 -26.53 -24.89
CA LEU A 23 24.21 -25.88 -23.78
C LEU A 23 24.54 -26.64 -22.49
N THR A 24 25.73 -26.39 -21.93
CA THR A 24 26.05 -26.82 -20.56
C THR A 24 25.48 -25.81 -19.56
N ARG A 25 25.33 -26.23 -18.29
CA ARG A 25 24.77 -25.35 -17.26
C ARG A 25 25.64 -24.11 -17.04
N SER A 26 26.97 -24.26 -17.12
CA SER A 26 27.90 -23.13 -17.01
C SER A 26 27.74 -22.18 -18.20
N THR A 27 27.68 -22.70 -19.43
CA THR A 27 27.47 -21.90 -20.64
C THR A 27 26.18 -21.10 -20.54
N VAL A 28 25.06 -21.74 -20.19
CA VAL A 28 23.77 -21.03 -20.05
C VAL A 28 23.84 -19.95 -18.97
N ASN A 29 24.41 -20.25 -17.80
CA ASN A 29 24.54 -19.27 -16.73
C ASN A 29 25.43 -18.07 -17.12
N GLU A 30 26.50 -18.32 -17.88
CA GLU A 30 27.38 -17.28 -18.39
C GLU A 30 26.65 -16.35 -19.35
N TYR A 31 25.93 -16.91 -20.33
CA TYR A 31 25.15 -16.12 -21.29
C TYR A 31 23.99 -15.37 -20.64
N LEU A 32 23.24 -16.00 -19.72
CA LEU A 32 22.20 -15.31 -18.95
C LEU A 32 22.78 -14.14 -18.15
N SER A 33 23.99 -14.29 -17.60
CA SER A 33 24.66 -13.20 -16.89
C SER A 33 25.09 -12.08 -17.82
N ARG A 34 25.66 -12.41 -18.99
CA ARG A 34 26.05 -11.43 -20.02
C ARG A 34 24.87 -10.64 -20.56
N TRP A 35 23.73 -11.30 -20.76
CA TRP A 35 22.49 -10.66 -21.21
C TRP A 35 21.67 -10.03 -20.09
N LEU A 36 22.19 -10.01 -18.86
CA LEU A 36 21.52 -9.41 -17.70
C LEU A 36 20.19 -10.10 -17.32
N LEU A 37 19.98 -11.33 -17.78
CA LEU A 37 18.82 -12.20 -17.52
C LEU A 37 19.10 -13.24 -16.43
N ASN A 38 20.11 -13.01 -15.59
CA ASN A 38 20.34 -13.86 -14.44
C ASN A 38 19.22 -13.72 -13.41
N GLN A 39 19.08 -14.75 -12.57
CA GLN A 39 17.98 -14.84 -11.60
C GLN A 39 17.90 -13.63 -10.66
N SER A 40 19.05 -13.09 -10.22
CA SER A 40 19.07 -11.94 -9.31
C SER A 40 18.54 -10.67 -9.96
N ARG A 41 18.75 -10.48 -11.27
CA ARG A 41 18.21 -9.34 -12.02
C ARG A 41 16.74 -9.53 -12.39
N LEU A 42 16.33 -10.73 -12.79
CA LEU A 42 14.92 -11.02 -13.11
C LEU A 42 14.00 -10.91 -11.89
N LEU A 43 14.50 -11.24 -10.70
CA LEU A 43 13.76 -11.10 -9.44
C LEU A 43 13.88 -9.71 -8.80
N ARG A 44 14.69 -8.81 -9.38
CA ARG A 44 14.86 -7.48 -8.84
C ARG A 44 13.57 -6.69 -9.11
N GLN A 45 12.95 -6.23 -8.03
CA GLN A 45 11.82 -5.31 -8.13
C GLN A 45 12.24 -4.04 -8.88
N PRO A 46 11.36 -3.44 -9.68
CA PRO A 46 11.64 -2.17 -10.35
C PRO A 46 12.05 -1.12 -9.30
N PRO A 47 12.86 -0.11 -9.68
CA PRO A 47 13.20 1.00 -8.80
C PRO A 47 11.93 1.59 -8.18
N ALA A 48 11.92 1.75 -6.87
CA ALA A 48 10.79 2.38 -6.18
C ALA A 48 10.69 3.83 -6.64
N VAL A 49 9.63 4.17 -7.37
CA VAL A 49 9.26 5.56 -7.62
C VAL A 49 8.59 6.06 -6.35
N ARG A 50 9.03 7.21 -5.83
CA ARG A 50 8.37 7.82 -4.68
C ARG A 50 6.95 8.17 -5.09
N PHE A 51 5.98 7.59 -4.40
CA PHE A 51 4.61 8.10 -4.43
C PHE A 51 4.65 9.49 -3.79
N GLN A 52 4.46 10.53 -4.61
CA GLN A 52 4.38 11.91 -4.15
C GLN A 52 3.34 12.65 -5.00
N ALA A 53 2.51 13.46 -4.37
CA ALA A 53 1.59 14.38 -5.01
C ALA A 53 2.33 15.39 -5.91
N GLU A 54 1.67 15.86 -6.97
CA GLU A 54 2.22 16.87 -7.87
C GLU A 54 2.18 18.27 -7.22
N HIS A 55 1.03 18.62 -6.64
CA HIS A 55 0.81 19.90 -5.95
C HIS A 55 0.42 19.71 -4.48
N SER A 56 0.64 20.77 -3.70
CA SER A 56 0.09 20.85 -2.34
C SER A 56 -1.43 20.79 -2.39
N ASN A 57 -2.00 20.15 -1.39
CA ASN A 57 -3.43 19.87 -1.24
C ASN A 57 -3.99 18.87 -2.26
N ASP A 58 -3.14 18.19 -3.05
CA ASP A 58 -3.59 17.07 -3.89
C ASP A 58 -3.78 15.79 -3.08
N CYS A 59 -2.86 15.46 -2.17
CA CYS A 59 -2.90 14.24 -1.37
C CYS A 59 -2.58 14.54 0.09
N TRP A 60 -3.47 14.12 0.97
CA TRP A 60 -3.28 14.17 2.42
C TRP A 60 -3.12 12.76 2.99
N GLN A 61 -2.04 12.53 3.74
CA GLN A 61 -1.85 11.28 4.50
C GLN A 61 -2.51 11.43 5.87
N PHE A 62 -3.51 10.62 6.18
CA PHE A 62 -4.28 10.65 7.42
C PHE A 62 -3.98 9.41 8.27
N ASP A 63 -3.51 9.65 9.50
CA ASP A 63 -3.08 8.61 10.44
C ASP A 63 -3.63 8.86 11.86
N LEU A 64 -3.92 7.76 12.57
CA LEU A 64 -4.42 7.73 13.93
C LEU A 64 -3.48 6.90 14.80
N SER A 65 -2.89 7.51 15.83
CA SER A 65 -1.97 6.84 16.74
C SER A 65 -2.37 7.03 18.20
N PRO A 66 -2.30 5.98 19.05
CA PRO A 66 -2.48 6.15 20.48
C PRO A 66 -1.35 7.00 21.06
N SER A 67 -1.69 7.81 22.07
CA SER A 67 -0.72 8.62 22.80
C SER A 67 -0.14 7.82 23.97
N ASP A 68 1.07 7.30 23.80
CA ASP A 68 1.80 6.60 24.88
C ASP A 68 2.45 7.56 25.89
N LEU A 69 2.62 8.83 25.52
CA LEU A 69 3.40 9.83 26.28
C LEU A 69 2.55 10.80 27.10
N LYS A 70 1.27 10.97 26.76
CA LYS A 70 0.36 11.88 27.46
C LYS A 70 -0.85 11.11 27.96
N HIS A 71 -1.11 11.24 29.25
CA HIS A 71 -2.32 10.78 29.91
C HIS A 71 -3.15 12.02 30.29
N ILE A 72 -4.47 11.94 30.18
CA ILE A 72 -5.37 12.94 30.75
C ILE A 72 -6.08 12.25 31.92
N ASP A 73 -5.92 12.81 33.11
CA ASP A 73 -6.62 12.30 34.29
C ASP A 73 -8.12 12.51 34.09
N LYS A 74 -8.84 11.39 34.02
CA LYS A 74 -10.30 11.23 33.92
C LYS A 74 -11.09 12.53 33.65
N PRO A 75 -11.18 12.98 32.38
CA PRO A 75 -11.96 14.16 32.04
C PRO A 75 -13.42 14.02 32.49
N GLU A 76 -14.04 15.10 32.98
CA GLU A 76 -15.40 15.06 33.54
C GLU A 76 -16.48 14.65 32.51
N TRP A 77 -16.21 14.82 31.21
CA TRP A 77 -17.10 14.43 30.11
C TRP A 77 -16.98 12.95 29.70
N ILE A 78 -16.15 12.15 30.38
CA ILE A 78 -16.02 10.72 30.14
C ILE A 78 -17.16 9.97 30.81
N ASP A 79 -17.95 9.27 30.01
CA ASP A 79 -18.98 8.35 30.48
C ASP A 79 -18.33 7.14 31.17
N PRO A 80 -18.47 7.00 32.50
CA PRO A 80 -17.86 5.91 33.25
C PRO A 80 -18.44 4.53 32.91
N SER A 81 -19.59 4.47 32.24
CA SER A 81 -20.19 3.19 31.79
C SER A 81 -19.54 2.60 30.54
N LYS A 82 -18.79 3.42 29.78
CA LYS A 82 -18.15 3.03 28.51
C LYS A 82 -16.70 2.57 28.65
N GLY A 83 -16.15 2.56 29.87
CA GLY A 83 -14.76 2.21 30.16
C GLY A 83 -13.81 3.40 30.06
N GLU A 84 -12.50 3.12 30.05
CA GLU A 84 -11.47 4.15 29.96
C GLU A 84 -11.25 4.58 28.49
N PRO A 85 -11.31 5.88 28.18
CA PRO A 85 -11.04 6.38 26.84
C PRO A 85 -9.55 6.25 26.50
N THR A 86 -9.25 6.10 25.21
CA THR A 86 -7.87 6.22 24.70
C THR A 86 -7.64 7.65 24.24
N LEU A 87 -6.55 8.28 24.72
CA LEU A 87 -6.08 9.51 24.12
C LEU A 87 -5.38 9.16 22.79
N MET A 88 -5.94 9.64 21.69
CA MET A 88 -5.42 9.39 20.34
C MET A 88 -4.94 10.70 19.73
N LEU A 89 -3.79 10.66 19.05
CA LEU A 89 -3.29 11.71 18.18
C LEU A 89 -3.85 11.47 16.77
N PHE A 90 -4.66 12.42 16.31
CA PHE A 90 -5.15 12.48 14.95
C PHE A 90 -4.18 13.35 14.17
N SER A 91 -3.68 12.87 13.04
CA SER A 91 -2.69 13.60 12.25
C SER A 91 -3.02 13.53 10.77
N VAL A 92 -2.89 14.66 10.09
CA VAL A 92 -2.92 14.73 8.64
C VAL A 92 -1.72 15.51 8.12
N VAL A 93 -1.07 14.98 7.08
CA VAL A 93 0.12 15.57 6.48
C VAL A 93 -0.13 15.77 4.99
N ASP A 94 0.09 16.98 4.50
CA ASP A 94 0.10 17.25 3.07
C ASP A 94 1.34 16.61 2.43
N ASP A 95 1.13 15.67 1.50
CA ASP A 95 2.20 14.84 0.95
C ASP A 95 3.25 15.64 0.16
N ARG A 96 2.84 16.74 -0.50
CA ARG A 96 3.74 17.55 -1.31
C ARG A 96 4.58 18.52 -0.48
N SER A 97 3.98 19.21 0.48
CA SER A 97 4.62 20.26 1.28
C SER A 97 5.19 19.76 2.60
N GLY A 98 4.70 18.63 3.12
CA GLY A 98 5.04 18.10 4.44
C GLY A 98 4.42 18.88 5.60
N VAL A 99 3.56 19.88 5.35
CA VAL A 99 2.86 20.59 6.42
C VAL A 99 1.89 19.63 7.09
N ALA A 100 1.93 19.59 8.42
CA ALA A 100 1.13 18.69 9.23
C ALA A 100 0.12 19.44 10.09
N TYR A 101 -1.07 18.90 10.23
CA TYR A 101 -2.10 19.32 11.17
C TYR A 101 -2.43 18.18 12.13
N GLN A 102 -2.46 18.47 13.43
CA GLN A 102 -2.57 17.46 14.47
C GLN A 102 -3.49 17.91 15.61
N GLU A 103 -4.30 16.99 16.13
CA GLU A 103 -5.16 17.22 17.28
C GLU A 103 -5.17 15.99 18.20
N TYR A 104 -5.25 16.21 19.50
CA TYR A 104 -5.50 15.15 20.47
C TYR A 104 -7.01 15.00 20.69
N HIS A 105 -7.50 13.76 20.64
CA HIS A 105 -8.90 13.41 20.91
C HIS A 105 -8.96 12.27 21.92
N CYS A 106 -9.85 12.39 22.91
CA CYS A 106 -10.22 11.27 23.77
C CYS A 106 -11.32 10.47 23.07
N VAL A 107 -11.06 9.22 22.73
CA VAL A 107 -12.00 8.38 21.97
C VAL A 107 -12.22 7.03 22.64
N TYR A 108 -13.42 6.48 22.45
CA TYR A 108 -13.75 5.10 22.80
C TYR A 108 -13.48 4.21 21.57
N GLY A 109 -12.20 4.03 21.23
CA GLY A 109 -11.75 3.35 20.01
C GLY A 109 -11.76 4.24 18.76
N GLU A 110 -11.51 3.66 17.58
CA GLU A 110 -11.55 4.39 16.32
C GLU A 110 -12.98 4.73 15.88
N ASP A 111 -13.41 5.94 16.19
CA ASP A 111 -14.70 6.50 15.82
C ASP A 111 -14.62 7.36 14.55
N ALA A 112 -15.51 7.08 13.59
CA ALA A 112 -15.55 7.80 12.32
C ALA A 112 -16.12 9.22 12.45
N GLU A 113 -17.01 9.47 13.42
CA GLU A 113 -17.53 10.82 13.65
C GLU A 113 -16.41 11.76 14.12
N THR A 114 -15.60 11.32 15.08
CA THR A 114 -14.44 12.04 15.56
C THR A 114 -13.42 12.29 14.43
N ALA A 115 -13.14 11.27 13.60
CA ALA A 115 -12.26 11.42 12.44
C ALA A 115 -12.80 12.45 11.42
N LEU A 116 -14.10 12.43 11.14
CA LEU A 116 -14.73 13.41 10.25
C LEU A 116 -14.68 14.82 10.83
N ARG A 117 -14.87 14.97 12.14
CA ARG A 117 -14.77 16.26 12.84
C ARG A 117 -13.35 16.81 12.79
N PHE A 118 -12.35 15.96 12.99
CA PHE A 118 -10.93 16.30 12.81
C PHE A 118 -10.65 16.76 11.38
N LEU A 119 -11.09 16.01 10.36
CA LEU A 119 -10.88 16.37 8.96
C LEU A 119 -11.59 17.68 8.60
N PHE A 120 -12.78 17.92 9.15
CA PHE A 120 -13.48 19.19 8.99
C PHE A 120 -12.64 20.36 9.53
N ASN A 121 -12.10 20.24 10.74
CA ASN A 121 -11.20 21.24 11.30
C ASN A 121 -9.94 21.42 10.44
N ALA A 122 -9.38 20.32 9.93
CA ALA A 122 -8.23 20.33 9.04
C ALA A 122 -8.50 21.08 7.72
N MET A 123 -9.72 21.00 7.18
CA MET A 123 -10.13 21.73 5.97
C MET A 123 -10.51 23.20 6.27
N ALA A 124 -10.95 23.51 7.49
CA ALA A 124 -11.37 24.84 7.88
C ALA A 124 -10.19 25.82 7.98
N PRO A 125 -10.41 27.13 7.79
CA PRO A 125 -9.40 28.14 8.05
C PRO A 125 -8.89 28.08 9.49
N LYS A 126 -7.58 28.17 9.64
CA LYS A 126 -6.92 28.08 10.94
C LYS A 126 -6.90 29.45 11.60
N ALA A 127 -6.98 29.46 12.93
CA ALA A 127 -7.03 30.70 13.71
C ALA A 127 -5.76 31.54 13.51
N ASP A 128 -4.61 30.87 13.36
CA ASP A 128 -3.35 31.50 12.96
C ASP A 128 -3.31 31.64 11.42
N PRO A 129 -3.37 32.88 10.88
CA PRO A 129 -3.32 33.10 9.43
C PRO A 129 -1.98 32.70 8.80
N THR A 130 -0.93 32.54 9.60
CA THR A 130 0.39 32.13 9.11
C THR A 130 0.48 30.63 8.87
N PHE A 131 -0.45 29.85 9.42
CA PHE A 131 -0.49 28.41 9.26
C PHE A 131 -1.34 28.05 8.03
N PRO A 132 -0.73 27.62 6.91
CA PRO A 132 -1.39 27.60 5.60
C PRO A 132 -2.31 26.38 5.38
N PHE A 133 -2.41 25.48 6.36
CA PHE A 133 -3.08 24.19 6.21
C PHE A 133 -4.60 24.35 6.28
N GLN A 134 -5.26 24.38 5.12
CA GLN A 134 -6.71 24.50 4.97
C GLN A 134 -7.13 24.11 3.55
N GLY A 135 -8.44 24.08 3.30
CA GLY A 135 -9.01 23.75 2.01
C GLY A 135 -9.34 22.27 1.88
N ARG A 136 -10.05 21.92 0.82
CA ARG A 136 -10.47 20.54 0.54
C ARG A 136 -9.38 19.84 -0.28
N PRO A 137 -8.81 18.70 0.18
CA PRO A 137 -7.85 17.95 -0.62
C PRO A 137 -8.53 17.25 -1.81
N LYS A 138 -7.76 16.90 -2.84
CA LYS A 138 -8.29 16.01 -3.91
C LYS A 138 -8.41 14.57 -3.42
N MET A 139 -7.44 14.11 -2.63
CA MET A 139 -7.38 12.74 -2.13
C MET A 139 -6.93 12.68 -0.67
N ILE A 140 -7.45 11.70 0.07
CA ILE A 140 -6.95 11.28 1.37
C ILE A 140 -6.42 9.85 1.28
N TYR A 141 -5.15 9.66 1.63
CA TYR A 141 -4.54 8.35 1.80
C TYR A 141 -4.54 7.98 3.28
N LEU A 142 -5.05 6.80 3.61
CA LEU A 142 -5.20 6.35 5.00
C LEU A 142 -5.04 4.83 5.12
N ASP A 143 -4.90 4.33 6.35
CA ASP A 143 -4.88 2.90 6.59
C ASP A 143 -6.25 2.26 6.34
N ASN A 144 -6.25 0.94 6.06
CA ASN A 144 -7.48 0.15 5.93
C ASN A 144 -8.11 -0.19 7.30
N GLY A 145 -8.16 0.82 8.17
CA GLY A 145 -8.70 0.78 9.51
C GLY A 145 -10.24 0.88 9.54
N PRO A 146 -10.83 0.72 10.74
CA PRO A 146 -12.25 0.93 11.00
C PRO A 146 -12.86 2.17 10.32
N VAL A 147 -12.20 3.34 10.37
CA VAL A 147 -12.72 4.60 9.81
C VAL A 147 -12.99 4.49 8.31
N ALA A 148 -12.02 4.02 7.52
CA ALA A 148 -12.12 3.91 6.06
C ALA A 148 -13.27 2.98 5.60
N LYS A 149 -13.64 2.01 6.46
CA LYS A 149 -14.72 1.04 6.20
C LYS A 149 -16.10 1.55 6.58
N ARG A 150 -16.21 2.66 7.33
CA ARG A 150 -17.51 3.20 7.75
C ARG A 150 -18.22 3.89 6.60
N ARG A 151 -19.50 3.54 6.42
CA ARG A 151 -20.35 4.14 5.37
C ARG A 151 -20.52 5.64 5.52
N VAL A 152 -20.59 6.16 6.75
CA VAL A 152 -20.69 7.62 6.98
C VAL A 152 -19.45 8.34 6.44
N PHE A 153 -18.25 7.80 6.66
CA PHE A 153 -17.01 8.35 6.13
C PHE A 153 -17.03 8.38 4.60
N GLN A 154 -17.32 7.23 3.98
CA GLN A 154 -17.38 7.10 2.52
C GLN A 154 -18.40 8.05 1.88
N ASN A 155 -19.59 8.17 2.48
CA ASN A 155 -20.63 9.08 2.01
C ASN A 155 -20.17 10.56 2.07
N VAL A 156 -19.50 10.96 3.16
CA VAL A 156 -19.00 12.34 3.30
C VAL A 156 -17.88 12.61 2.31
N MET A 157 -16.93 11.69 2.13
CA MET A 157 -15.87 11.83 1.12
C MET A 157 -16.46 11.99 -0.29
N GLN A 158 -17.43 11.15 -0.67
CA GLN A 158 -18.16 11.28 -1.94
C GLN A 158 -18.89 12.61 -2.08
N ALA A 159 -19.62 13.05 -1.05
CA ALA A 159 -20.35 14.31 -1.07
C ALA A 159 -19.43 15.52 -1.20
N LEU A 160 -18.24 15.45 -0.61
CA LEU A 160 -17.22 16.49 -0.75
C LEU A 160 -16.44 16.38 -2.06
N GLY A 161 -16.53 15.27 -2.79
CA GLY A 161 -15.72 15.01 -3.98
C GLY A 161 -14.23 14.80 -3.64
N ILE A 162 -13.96 14.18 -2.50
CA ILE A 162 -12.62 13.80 -2.04
C ILE A 162 -12.44 12.31 -2.34
N GLU A 163 -11.42 11.96 -3.12
CA GLU A 163 -11.04 10.57 -3.32
C GLU A 163 -10.39 10.01 -2.06
N TRP A 164 -10.49 8.71 -1.81
CA TRP A 164 -9.70 8.09 -0.74
C TRP A 164 -9.10 6.78 -1.18
N GLN A 165 -7.89 6.51 -0.70
CA GLN A 165 -7.18 5.26 -0.97
C GLN A 165 -6.69 4.67 0.33
N THR A 166 -6.92 3.37 0.50
CA THR A 166 -6.41 2.63 1.65
C THR A 166 -5.15 1.89 1.30
N HIS A 167 -4.20 1.78 2.23
CA HIS A 167 -3.03 0.93 2.02
C HIS A 167 -3.44 -0.52 1.67
N ILE A 168 -3.11 -0.95 0.45
CA ILE A 168 -3.23 -2.35 0.03
C ILE A 168 -1.93 -3.02 0.47
N ARG A 169 -2.00 -3.90 1.48
CA ARG A 169 -0.87 -4.79 1.77
C ARG A 169 -0.51 -5.51 0.46
N PRO A 170 0.77 -5.54 0.05
CA PRO A 170 1.16 -6.38 -1.08
C PRO A 170 0.61 -7.77 -0.83
N ALA A 171 -0.15 -8.32 -1.77
CA ALA A 171 -0.54 -9.71 -1.69
C ALA A 171 0.76 -10.49 -1.45
N ARG A 172 0.89 -11.13 -0.28
CA ARG A 172 1.99 -12.04 -0.01
C ARG A 172 2.00 -12.99 -1.19
N MET A 173 3.01 -12.89 -2.07
CA MET A 173 3.11 -13.76 -3.25
C MET A 173 2.83 -15.17 -2.75
N ALA A 174 1.71 -15.75 -3.20
CA ALA A 174 1.41 -17.12 -2.88
C ALA A 174 2.64 -17.93 -3.31
N PRO A 175 3.15 -18.86 -2.48
CA PRO A 175 4.22 -19.74 -2.93
C PRO A 175 3.76 -20.34 -4.25
N ALA A 176 4.60 -20.25 -5.29
CA ALA A 176 4.29 -20.73 -6.62
C ALA A 176 3.63 -22.11 -6.52
N PRO A 177 2.52 -22.37 -7.23
CA PRO A 177 1.86 -23.66 -7.15
C PRO A 177 2.89 -24.72 -7.48
N ARG A 178 3.16 -25.62 -6.52
CA ARG A 178 3.95 -26.83 -6.80
C ARG A 178 3.21 -27.54 -7.92
N LEU A 179 3.84 -27.65 -9.10
CA LEU A 179 3.34 -28.49 -10.16
C LEU A 179 3.14 -29.89 -9.56
N ALA A 180 1.89 -30.30 -9.39
CA ALA A 180 1.58 -31.66 -9.04
C ALA A 180 2.03 -32.54 -10.20
N GLN A 181 3.09 -33.32 -9.98
CA GLN A 181 3.50 -34.36 -10.90
C GLN A 181 2.41 -35.44 -10.91
N ARG A 182 1.38 -35.26 -11.75
CA ARG A 182 0.46 -36.34 -12.12
C ARG A 182 1.16 -37.17 -13.20
N ALA A 183 1.96 -38.14 -12.78
CA ALA A 183 2.30 -39.26 -13.64
C ALA A 183 1.04 -40.11 -13.83
N ARG A 184 0.37 -39.98 -14.98
CA ARG A 184 -0.51 -41.03 -15.50
C ARG A 184 0.38 -42.01 -16.25
N LEU A 185 0.61 -43.18 -15.66
CA LEU A 185 1.06 -44.35 -16.39
C LEU A 185 -0.20 -45.13 -16.77
N SER A 186 -0.67 -44.95 -18.00
CA SER A 186 -1.57 -45.90 -18.65
C SER A 186 -0.71 -46.92 -19.39
N GLY A 187 -0.68 -48.16 -18.88
CA GLY A 187 -0.15 -49.32 -19.59
C GLY A 187 -1.22 -49.93 -20.51
N PRO A 188 -0.85 -50.56 -21.64
CA PRO A 188 -1.80 -51.16 -22.56
C PRO A 188 -2.21 -52.57 -22.11
N PHE A 189 -3.50 -52.87 -22.27
CA PHE A 189 -3.95 -54.11 -22.90
C PHE A 189 -4.36 -53.75 -24.33
#